data_AF-A0A938CXL7-F1
#
_entry.id   AF-A0A938CXL7-F1
#
_cell.length_a   1.000
_cell.length_b   1.000
_cell.length_c   1.000
_cell.angle_alpha   90.00
_cell.angle_beta   90.00
_cell.angle_gamma   90.00
#
_symmetry.space_group_name_H-M   'P 1'
#
loop_
_entity.id
_entity.type
_entity.pdbx_description
1 polymer ?
#
loop_
_entity_poly.entity_id
_entity_poly.type
_entity_poly.pdbx_seq_one_letter_code
_entity_poly.pdbx_strand_id
1 'polypeptide(L)' 'AIAVNPARAGRISGARVLLLDDVLTSGATTDACVFALKAAGAERAMIACFARVLDEALEHRAEKWEPVVRN' A
#
# COMPACT_ATOMS: atom_id res chain seq x y z
N ALA A 1 -4.26 1.94 13.23
CA ALA A 1 -2.91 2.33 12.80
C ALA A 1 -2.03 1.09 12.71
N ILE A 2 -1.14 0.99 11.72
CA ILE A 2 -0.17 -0.10 11.59
C ILE A 2 1.11 0.29 12.35
N ALA A 3 1.72 -0.66 13.06
CA ALA A 3 2.95 -0.46 13.80
C ALA A 3 3.88 -1.67 13.70
N VAL A 4 5.18 -1.43 13.80
CA VAL A 4 6.19 -2.49 13.91
C VAL A 4 6.11 -3.20 15.25
N ASN A 5 6.35 -4.52 15.25
CA ASN A 5 6.47 -5.30 16.47
C ASN A 5 7.72 -4.83 17.26
N PRO A 6 7.57 -4.34 18.51
CA PRO A 6 8.69 -3.81 19.30
C PRO A 6 9.84 -4.83 19.47
N ALA A 7 9.52 -6.11 19.65
CA ALA A 7 10.52 -7.17 19.80
C ALA A 7 11.36 -7.40 18.53
N ARG A 8 10.93 -6.86 17.38
CA ARG A 8 11.63 -6.99 16.08
C ARG A 8 12.17 -5.66 15.56
N ALA A 9 11.97 -4.55 16.27
CA ALA A 9 12.39 -3.22 15.83
C ALA A 9 13.89 -3.14 15.53
N GLY A 10 14.72 -3.81 16.35
CA GLY A 10 16.18 -3.88 16.14
C GLY A 10 16.60 -4.53 14.82
N ARG A 11 15.75 -5.36 14.20
CA ARG A 11 16.01 -5.97 12.88
C ARG A 11 15.62 -5.08 11.70
N ILE A 12 14.91 -3.97 11.97
CA ILE A 12 14.34 -3.09 10.95
C ILE A 12 15.20 -1.85 10.77
N SER A 13 15.83 -1.36 11.83
CA SER A 13 16.77 -0.23 11.74
C SER A 13 17.92 -0.53 10.76
N GLY A 14 18.12 0.36 9.79
CA GLY A 14 19.10 0.20 8.71
C GLY A 14 18.76 -0.89 7.68
N ALA A 15 17.62 -1.57 7.80
CA ALA A 15 17.28 -2.66 6.91
C ALA A 15 16.66 -2.19 5.59
N ARG A 16 16.86 -2.99 4.54
CA ARG A 16 16.13 -2.90 3.27
C ARG A 16 14.99 -3.91 3.31
N VAL A 17 13.76 -3.42 3.40
CA VAL A 17 12.54 -4.22 3.61
C VAL A 17 11.75 -4.34 2.31
N LEU A 18 11.30 -5.55 1.98
CA LEU A 18 10.33 -5.81 0.91
C LEU A 18 8.96 -6.06 1.55
N LEU A 19 7.99 -5.20 1.25
CA LEU A 19 6.58 -5.40 1.53
C LEU A 19 5.97 -6.22 0.39
N LEU A 20 5.42 -7.38 0.73
CA LEU A 20 4.71 -8.25 -0.19
C LEU A 20 3.21 -8.12 0.07
N ASP A 21 2.46 -7.91 -0.99
CA ASP A 21 1.00 -7.86 -0.98
C ASP A 21 0.46 -8.58 -2.22
N ASP A 22 -0.80 -9.01 -2.20
CA ASP A 22 -1.40 -9.59 -3.40
C ASP A 22 -1.81 -8.48 -4.37
N VAL A 23 -2.52 -7.46 -3.88
CA VAL A 23 -3.07 -6.39 -4.73
C VAL A 23 -2.90 -5.01 -4.10
N LEU A 24 -2.20 -4.12 -4.82
CA LEU A 24 -2.10 -2.70 -4.47
C LEU A 24 -3.25 -1.91 -5.12
N THR A 25 -4.18 -1.42 -4.30
CA THR A 25 -5.28 -0.55 -4.75
C THR A 25 -4.95 0.93 -4.53
N SER A 26 -5.67 1.62 -3.65
CA SER A 26 -5.39 3.03 -3.30
C SER A 26 -4.06 3.24 -2.58
N GLY A 27 -3.43 2.16 -2.11
CA GLY A 27 -2.16 2.22 -1.38
C GLY A 27 -2.29 2.50 0.12
N ALA A 28 -3.48 2.75 0.67
CA ALA A 28 -3.64 3.14 2.07
C ALA A 28 -2.95 2.20 3.09
N THR A 29 -3.06 0.88 2.88
CA THR A 29 -2.37 -0.12 3.72
C THR A 29 -0.86 -0.05 3.53
N THR A 30 -0.39 0.03 2.29
CA THR A 30 1.02 0.16 1.95
C THR A 30 1.64 1.40 2.56
N ASP A 31 0.96 2.56 2.49
CA ASP A 31 1.44 3.81 3.06
C ASP A 31 1.59 3.72 4.56
N ALA A 32 0.60 3.13 5.25
CA ALA A 32 0.67 2.90 6.69
C ALA A 32 1.84 1.95 7.06
N CYS A 33 2.08 0.90 6.27
CA CYS A 33 3.22 0.00 6.44
C CYS A 33 4.56 0.70 6.19
N VAL A 34 4.70 1.46 5.10
CA VAL A 34 5.91 2.20 4.76
C VAL A 34 6.21 3.24 5.84
N PHE A 35 5.20 3.96 6.32
CA PHE A 35 5.33 4.90 7.43
C PHE A 35 5.87 4.19 8.69
N ALA A 36 5.26 3.09 9.10
CA ALA A 36 5.71 2.33 10.28
C ALA A 36 7.15 1.81 10.14
N LEU A 37 7.53 1.30 8.96
CA LEU A 37 8.89 0.82 8.69
C LEU A 37 9.91 1.97 8.69
N LYS A 38 9.57 3.11 8.10
CA LYS A 38 10.44 4.29 8.07
C LYS A 38 10.63 4.90 9.45
N ALA A 39 9.56 5.00 10.24
CA ALA A 39 9.64 5.41 11.63
C ALA A 39 10.51 4.47 12.48
N ALA A 40 10.56 3.18 12.13
CA ALA A 40 11.42 2.18 12.75
C ALA A 40 12.89 2.21 12.27
N GLY A 41 13.24 3.12 11.36
CA GLY A 41 14.61 3.31 10.87
C GLY A 41 14.98 2.48 9.64
N ALA A 42 14.02 1.92 8.89
CA ALA A 42 14.33 1.19 7.66
C ALA A 42 15.04 2.07 6.62
N GLU A 43 16.19 1.62 6.12
CA GLU A 43 16.95 2.28 5.06
C GLU A 43 16.10 2.39 3.78
N ARG A 44 15.41 1.30 3.42
CA ARG A 44 14.57 1.20 2.23
C ARG A 44 13.32 0.38 2.49
N ALA A 45 12.20 0.79 1.89
CA ALA A 45 11.01 -0.02 1.75
C ALA A 45 10.71 -0.18 0.25
N MET A 46 10.63 -1.41 -0.23
CA MET A 46 10.24 -1.76 -1.60
C MET A 46 8.89 -2.48 -1.53
N ILE A 47 8.06 -2.31 -2.55
CA ILE A 47 6.75 -2.92 -2.62
C ILE A 47 6.74 -3.87 -3.81
N ALA A 48 6.34 -5.11 -3.57
CA ALA A 48 6.05 -6.07 -4.61
C ALA A 48 4.61 -6.56 -4.42
N CYS A 49 3.83 -6.51 -5.49
CA CYS A 49 2.48 -7.01 -5.52
C CYS A 49 2.20 -7.72 -6.84
N PHE A 50 1.24 -8.64 -6.83
CA PHE A 50 0.84 -9.36 -8.03
C PHE A 50 0.08 -8.43 -9.00
N ALA A 51 -0.80 -7.57 -8.47
CA ALA A 51 -1.56 -6.61 -9.27
C ALA A 51 -1.57 -5.22 -8.64
N ARG A 52 -1.65 -4.18 -9.47
CA ARG A 52 -1.81 -2.78 -9.03
C ARG A 52 -2.87 -2.06 -9.84
N VAL A 53 -3.70 -1.28 -9.15
CA VAL A 53 -4.58 -0.29 -9.80
C VAL A 53 -3.74 0.92 -10.21
N LEU A 54 -3.77 1.27 -11.49
CA LEU A 54 -3.17 2.50 -12.01
C LEU A 54 -4.20 3.63 -11.98
N ASP A 55 -3.74 4.87 -11.85
CA ASP A 55 -4.62 6.04 -11.76
C ASP A 55 -5.57 6.16 -12.97
N GLU A 56 -5.10 5.79 -14.16
CA GLU A 56 -5.88 5.72 -15.42
C GLU A 56 -7.13 4.82 -15.30
N ALA A 57 -7.06 3.76 -14.48
CA ALA A 57 -8.18 2.86 -14.25
C ALA A 57 -9.22 3.42 -13.26
N LEU A 58 -8.82 4.35 -12.39
CA LEU A 58 -9.73 5.06 -11.48
C LEU A 58 -10.52 6.12 -12.24
N GLU A 59 -9.88 6.83 -13.17
CA GLU A 59 -10.52 7.83 -14.03
C GLU A 59 -11.59 7.21 -14.93
N HIS A 60 -11.32 6.06 -15.54
CA HIS A 60 -12.30 5.33 -16.38
C HIS A 60 -13.57 4.89 -15.65
N ARG A 61 -13.54 4.74 -14.32
CA ARG A 61 -14.74 4.40 -13.52
C ARG A 61 -15.64 5.61 -13.30
N ALA A 62 -15.09 6.81 -13.25
CA ALA A 62 -15.86 8.04 -13.04
C ALA A 62 -16.70 8.39 -14.28
N GLU A 63 -16.25 8.02 -15.48
CA GLU A 63 -16.88 8.41 -16.74
C GLU A 63 -18.05 7.52 -17.18
N LYS A 64 -18.27 6.34 -16.56
CA LYS A 64 -19.19 5.31 -17.10
C LYS A 64 -20.33 4.84 -16.19
N TRP A 65 -20.72 5.61 -15.17
CA TRP A 65 -21.90 5.28 -14.36
C TRP A 65 -23.10 6.20 -14.65
N GLU A 66 -23.86 5.87 -15.70
CA GLU A 66 -25.25 6.34 -15.88
C GLU A 66 -26.17 5.31 -15.23
N PRO A 67 -26.87 5.61 -14.11
CA PRO A 67 -27.78 4.67 -13.51
C PRO A 67 -28.97 4.47 -14.45
N VAL A 68 -29.14 3.24 -14.95
CA VAL A 68 -30.38 2.87 -15.66
C VAL A 68 -31.51 2.90 -14.63
N VAL A 69 -32.22 4.01 -14.57
CA VAL A 69 -33.47 4.13 -13.81
C VAL A 69 -34.46 3.20 -14.49
N ARG A 70 -34.67 2.02 -13.91
CA ARG A 70 -35.70 1.08 -14.38
C ARG A 70 -37.03 1.56 -13.78
N ASN A 71 -37.97 1.93 -14.66
CA ASN A 71 -39.38 2.18 -14.34
C ASN A 71 -40.03 0.97 -13.66
#